data_AF-A0A7Y5KLI9-F1
#
_entry.id   AF-A0A7Y5KLI9-F1
#
_cell.length_a   1.000
_cell.length_b   1.000
_cell.length_c   1.000
_cell.angle_alpha   90.00
_cell.angle_beta   90.00
_cell.angle_gamma   90.00
#
_symmetry.space_group_name_H-M   'P 1'
#
loop_
_entity.id
_entity.type
_entity.pdbx_description
1 polymer ?
#
loop_
_entity_poly.entity_id
_entity_poly.type
_entity_poly.pdbx_seq_one_letter_code
_entity_poly.pdbx_strand_id
1 'polypeptide(L)'
;MAQLDRAAAQLEELVPGVVAFSVDVARTGVTVTYVGAIPDHPNALAAPRRRRPVPAREGEPVTGDPLDERAWQQAALPDAAPGVRSSLSLPVIDAGTVVAEVVVYGSAETTFTGRCGQVARIFGAWPGGAVSNADLCFDTRRDAAAAPVRLTDLETIDVAAQILARERGLGVSHVRDRMYAAAARAGIAVVRLARLVIDDRDRA
;
A
#
# COMPACT_ATOMS: atom_id res chain seq x y z
N MET A 1 -13.12 -9.00 6.29
CA MET A 1 -13.76 -7.84 6.94
C MET A 1 -13.69 -7.93 8.46
N ALA A 2 -14.28 -8.93 9.13
CA ALA A 2 -14.31 -9.02 10.60
C ALA A 2 -12.94 -8.86 11.33
N GLN A 3 -11.84 -9.24 10.69
CA GLN A 3 -10.49 -9.07 11.24
C GLN A 3 -9.99 -7.62 11.18
N LEU A 4 -10.37 -6.86 10.14
CA LEU A 4 -10.07 -5.43 10.02
C LEU A 4 -10.93 -4.60 10.99
N ASP A 5 -12.21 -4.95 11.16
CA ASP A 5 -13.09 -4.27 12.11
C ASP A 5 -12.61 -4.45 13.55
N ARG A 6 -12.10 -5.65 13.88
CA ARG A 6 -11.48 -5.90 15.19
C ARG A 6 -10.20 -5.08 15.37
N ALA A 7 -9.34 -5.02 14.35
CA ALA A 7 -8.12 -4.22 14.40
C ALA A 7 -8.43 -2.72 14.56
N ALA A 8 -9.47 -2.22 13.89
CA ALA A 8 -9.96 -0.85 14.04
C ALA A 8 -10.38 -0.55 15.48
N ALA A 9 -11.23 -1.40 16.07
CA ALA A 9 -11.68 -1.23 17.45
C ALA A 9 -10.52 -1.24 18.45
N GLN A 10 -9.56 -2.16 18.27
CA GLN A 10 -8.37 -2.25 19.13
C GLN A 10 -7.45 -1.02 18.97
N LEU A 11 -7.33 -0.49 17.75
CA LEU A 11 -6.56 0.73 17.48
C LEU A 11 -7.18 1.96 18.14
N GLU A 12 -8.50 2.13 18.03
CA GLU A 12 -9.23 3.25 18.63
C GLU A 12 -9.09 3.25 20.16
N GLU A 13 -9.15 2.06 20.78
CA GLU A 13 -8.95 1.91 22.23
C GLU A 13 -7.50 2.17 22.65
N LEU A 14 -6.53 1.64 21.91
CA LEU A 14 -5.10 1.73 22.26
C LEU A 14 -4.51 3.12 21.97
N VAL A 15 -4.94 3.76 20.88
CA VAL A 15 -4.35 4.98 20.34
C VAL A 15 -5.45 5.99 20.03
N PRO A 16 -5.90 6.75 21.04
CA PRO A 16 -6.80 7.87 20.81
C PRO A 16 -6.19 8.84 19.80
N GLY A 17 -6.99 9.24 18.80
CA GLY A 17 -6.55 10.13 17.73
C GLY A 17 -6.08 9.43 16.46
N VAL A 18 -6.16 8.09 16.38
CA VAL A 18 -6.10 7.40 15.08
C VAL A 18 -7.28 7.83 14.23
N VAL A 19 -6.99 8.17 12.96
CA VAL A 19 -7.98 8.68 12.02
C VAL A 19 -8.26 7.72 10.87
N ALA A 20 -7.27 6.91 10.50
CA ALA A 20 -7.41 5.87 9.48
C ALA A 20 -6.25 4.86 9.59
N PHE A 21 -6.39 3.74 8.89
CA PHE A 21 -5.26 2.90 8.53
C PHE A 21 -5.46 2.25 7.15
N SER A 22 -4.37 1.94 6.48
CA SER A 22 -4.34 1.21 5.21
C SER A 22 -3.54 -0.08 5.37
N VAL A 23 -3.94 -1.10 4.62
CA VAL A 23 -3.22 -2.37 4.50
C VAL A 23 -2.97 -2.61 3.02
N ASP A 24 -1.70 -2.62 2.60
CA ASP A 24 -1.28 -3.01 1.26
C ASP A 24 -0.77 -4.45 1.26
N VAL A 25 -1.33 -5.31 0.41
CA VAL A 25 -0.95 -6.72 0.32
C VAL A 25 0.01 -6.90 -0.84
N ALA A 26 1.29 -7.15 -0.53
CA ALA A 26 2.38 -7.17 -1.51
C ALA A 26 2.16 -8.17 -2.66
N ARG A 27 1.53 -9.32 -2.37
CA ARG A 27 1.29 -10.37 -3.38
C ARG A 27 0.28 -9.97 -4.45
N THR A 28 -0.70 -9.14 -4.10
CA THR A 28 -1.78 -8.73 -5.01
C THR A 28 -1.63 -7.28 -5.46
N GLY A 29 -0.81 -6.48 -4.78
CA GLY A 29 -0.74 -5.03 -4.98
C GLY A 29 -2.06 -4.34 -4.71
N VAL A 30 -2.92 -4.97 -3.89
CA VAL A 30 -4.23 -4.46 -3.50
C VAL A 30 -4.10 -3.82 -2.14
N THR A 31 -4.46 -2.54 -2.10
CA THR A 31 -4.52 -1.76 -0.87
C THR A 31 -5.96 -1.62 -0.41
N VAL A 32 -6.21 -1.83 0.87
CA VAL A 32 -7.51 -1.57 1.51
C VAL A 32 -7.30 -0.51 2.58
N THR A 33 -8.06 0.58 2.51
CA THR A 33 -8.03 1.63 3.53
C THR A 33 -9.30 1.56 4.37
N TYR A 34 -9.12 1.50 5.69
CA TYR A 34 -10.15 1.71 6.67
C TYR A 34 -10.08 3.16 7.16
N VAL A 35 -11.18 3.89 7.06
CA VAL A 35 -11.27 5.32 7.40
C VAL A 35 -12.20 5.45 8.58
N GLY A 36 -11.70 6.04 9.68
CA GLY A 36 -12.52 6.48 10.81
C GLY A 36 -13.03 7.90 10.58
N ALA A 37 -12.79 8.80 11.54
CA ALA A 37 -13.34 10.15 11.56
C ALA A 37 -12.64 11.17 10.64
N ILE A 38 -12.16 10.79 9.44
CA ILE A 38 -11.62 11.75 8.46
C ILE A 38 -12.77 12.20 7.55
N PRO A 39 -13.06 13.51 7.44
CA PRO A 39 -14.00 14.01 6.45
C PRO A 39 -13.54 13.60 5.04
N ASP A 40 -14.46 13.09 4.23
CA ASP A 40 -14.19 12.80 2.82
C ASP A 40 -13.69 14.07 2.12
N HIS A 41 -12.40 14.10 1.77
CA HIS A 41 -11.82 15.22 1.04
C HIS A 41 -11.56 14.80 -0.42
N PRO A 42 -12.31 15.33 -1.40
CA PRO A 42 -12.21 14.92 -2.80
C PRO A 42 -10.86 15.24 -3.48
N ASN A 43 -10.03 16.11 -2.86
CA ASN A 43 -8.77 16.58 -3.43
C ASN A 43 -7.52 15.80 -3.03
N ALA A 44 -7.62 14.80 -2.14
CA ALA A 44 -6.46 13.97 -1.76
C ALA A 44 -5.89 13.17 -2.96
N LEU A 45 -6.66 13.00 -4.03
CA LEU A 45 -6.26 12.19 -5.19
C LEU A 45 -5.42 12.93 -6.24
N ALA A 46 -5.31 14.26 -6.18
CA ALA A 46 -4.69 15.06 -7.24
C ALA A 46 -3.19 15.38 -7.04
N ALA A 47 -2.61 15.07 -5.88
CA ALA A 47 -1.18 15.31 -5.65
C ALA A 47 -0.32 14.31 -6.45
N PRO A 48 0.76 14.75 -7.11
CA PRO A 48 1.68 13.85 -7.78
C PRO A 48 2.31 12.88 -6.77
N ARG A 49 2.47 11.60 -7.15
CA ARG A 49 3.20 10.59 -6.37
C ARG A 49 4.58 11.13 -6.00
N ARG A 50 4.79 11.54 -4.75
CA ARG A 50 6.14 11.76 -4.24
C ARG A 50 6.62 10.44 -3.68
N ARG A 51 7.45 9.76 -4.49
CA ARG A 51 8.10 8.51 -4.10
C ARG A 51 9.08 8.85 -2.97
N ARG A 52 8.67 8.60 -1.72
CA ARG A 52 9.37 8.99 -0.48
C ARG A 52 9.50 10.51 -0.32
N PRO A 53 9.63 11.02 0.92
CA PRO A 53 10.24 12.31 1.11
C PRO A 53 11.61 12.25 0.42
N VAL A 54 11.77 13.09 -0.60
CA VAL A 54 13.04 13.20 -1.33
C VAL A 54 14.03 13.73 -0.30
N PRO A 55 15.07 12.97 0.11
CA PRO A 55 16.18 13.60 0.82
C PRO A 55 16.68 14.72 -0.10
N ALA A 56 17.13 15.83 0.50
CA ALA A 56 17.63 17.03 -0.16
C ALA A 56 18.08 16.82 -1.62
N ARG A 57 17.68 17.74 -2.53
CA ARG A 57 18.06 17.74 -3.95
C ARG A 57 19.50 17.23 -4.13
N GLU A 58 19.73 16.28 -5.04
CA GLU A 58 21.08 15.76 -5.33
C GLU A 58 22.08 16.92 -5.42
N GLY A 59 23.03 16.96 -4.48
CA GLY A 59 24.08 17.99 -4.40
C GLY A 59 23.93 19.02 -3.28
N GLU A 60 22.81 19.07 -2.55
CA GLU A 60 22.74 19.89 -1.32
C GLU A 60 23.31 19.13 -0.12
N PRO A 61 24.25 19.73 0.64
CA PRO A 61 24.74 19.12 1.87
C PRO A 61 23.57 18.99 2.85
N VAL A 62 23.31 17.76 3.32
CA VAL A 62 22.37 17.52 4.41
C VAL A 62 22.93 18.22 5.65
N THR A 63 22.31 19.33 6.02
CA THR A 63 22.63 20.05 7.25
C THR A 63 21.82 19.44 8.39
N GLY A 64 22.50 18.82 9.37
CA GLY A 64 21.88 18.18 10.53
C GLY A 64 21.95 16.65 10.53
N ASP A 65 21.26 16.03 11.49
CA ASP A 65 21.16 14.58 11.59
C ASP A 65 20.15 14.05 10.55
N PRO A 66 20.57 13.20 9.58
CA PRO A 66 19.67 12.62 8.58
C PRO A 66 18.63 11.66 9.19
N LEU A 67 18.73 11.32 10.48
CA LEU A 67 17.78 10.49 11.21
C LEU A 67 16.91 11.31 12.19
N ASP A 68 16.97 12.64 12.15
CA ASP A 68 16.11 13.50 13.00
C ASP A 68 14.65 13.45 12.51
N GLU A 69 13.87 12.56 13.13
CA GLU A 69 12.46 12.35 12.85
C GLU A 69 11.64 13.65 12.89
N ARG A 70 11.99 14.60 13.77
CA ARG A 70 11.26 15.87 13.85
C ARG A 70 11.51 16.73 12.62
N ALA A 71 12.74 16.74 12.10
CA ALA A 71 13.07 17.43 10.86
C ALA A 71 12.34 16.79 9.66
N TRP A 72 12.28 15.46 9.59
CA TRP A 72 11.51 14.74 8.57
C TRP A 72 10.02 15.07 8.62
N GLN A 73 9.42 15.04 9.81
CA GLN A 73 8.02 15.39 10.00
C GLN A 73 7.72 16.82 9.54
N GLN A 74 8.57 17.79 9.93
CA GLN A 74 8.41 19.19 9.52
C GLN A 74 8.53 19.39 8.01
N ALA A 75 9.41 18.66 7.34
CA ALA A 75 9.56 18.70 5.89
C ALA A 75 8.36 18.10 5.15
N ALA A 76 7.70 17.08 5.72
CA ALA A 76 6.56 16.39 5.11
C ALA A 76 5.19 17.03 5.43
N LEU A 77 5.08 17.82 6.51
CA LEU A 77 3.85 18.47 6.95
C LEU A 77 3.13 19.34 5.90
N PRO A 78 3.82 20.12 5.03
CA PRO A 78 3.14 20.92 4.00
C PRO A 78 2.31 20.09 3.01
N ASP A 79 2.69 18.84 2.79
CA ASP A 79 2.01 17.91 1.88
C ASP A 79 1.05 16.96 2.63
N ALA A 80 0.88 17.13 3.94
CA ALA A 80 0.05 16.25 4.75
C ALA A 80 -1.43 16.35 4.40
N ALA A 81 -2.13 15.20 4.41
CA ALA A 81 -3.57 15.17 4.22
C ALA A 81 -4.28 15.92 5.37
N PRO A 82 -5.40 16.62 5.10
CA PRO A 82 -6.17 17.29 6.14
C PRO A 82 -6.53 16.33 7.29
N GLY A 83 -6.21 16.72 8.52
CA GLY A 83 -6.45 15.91 9.72
C GLY A 83 -5.41 14.81 9.99
N VAL A 84 -4.38 14.67 9.14
CA VAL A 84 -3.23 13.79 9.36
C VAL A 84 -2.03 14.62 9.80
N ARG A 85 -1.47 14.29 10.97
CA ARG A 85 -0.29 14.96 11.55
C ARG A 85 0.85 14.00 11.89
N SER A 86 0.55 12.71 11.94
CA SER A 86 1.55 11.66 12.03
C SER A 86 1.11 10.44 11.23
N SER A 87 2.08 9.65 10.76
CA SER A 87 1.82 8.31 10.24
C SER A 87 2.83 7.30 10.75
N LEU A 88 2.48 6.02 10.70
CA LEU A 88 3.33 4.92 11.09
C LEU A 88 3.19 3.78 10.08
N SER A 89 4.24 3.56 9.29
CA SER A 89 4.39 2.43 8.37
C SER A 89 4.95 1.22 9.12
N LEU A 90 4.34 0.06 8.91
CA LEU A 90 4.58 -1.17 9.66
C LEU A 90 4.64 -2.36 8.69
N PRO A 91 5.83 -2.91 8.42
CA PRO A 91 5.96 -4.06 7.55
C PRO A 91 5.47 -5.33 8.24
N VAL A 92 4.65 -6.12 7.56
CA VAL A 92 4.26 -7.46 7.97
C VAL A 92 5.17 -8.44 7.24
N ILE A 93 5.90 -9.27 8.00
CA ILE A 93 6.89 -10.20 7.48
C ILE A 93 6.39 -11.63 7.68
N ASP A 94 6.48 -12.43 6.63
CA ASP A 94 6.30 -13.89 6.67
C ASP A 94 7.51 -14.56 6.02
N ALA A 95 8.06 -15.59 6.68
CA ALA A 95 9.27 -16.30 6.24
C ALA A 95 10.43 -15.39 5.76
N GLY A 96 10.65 -14.26 6.43
CA GLY A 96 11.71 -13.29 6.09
C GLY A 96 11.40 -12.38 4.89
N THR A 97 10.20 -12.44 4.33
CA THR A 97 9.74 -11.60 3.22
C THR A 97 8.63 -10.67 3.67
N VAL A 98 8.62 -9.42 3.19
CA VAL A 98 7.50 -8.50 3.42
C VAL A 98 6.29 -8.97 2.61
N VAL A 99 5.20 -9.32 3.28
CA VAL A 99 3.96 -9.79 2.65
C VAL A 99 2.85 -8.74 2.65
N ALA A 100 2.94 -7.76 3.54
CA ALA A 100 2.05 -6.61 3.56
C ALA A 100 2.74 -5.40 4.22
N GLU A 101 2.22 -4.22 3.94
CA GLU A 101 2.54 -2.99 4.66
C GLU A 101 1.26 -2.43 5.28
N VAL A 102 1.32 -2.10 6.57
CA VAL A 102 0.24 -1.39 7.26
C VAL A 102 0.69 0.04 7.50
N VAL A 103 -0.13 1.02 7.14
CA VAL A 103 0.13 2.42 7.45
C VAL A 103 -1.01 2.94 8.33
N VAL A 104 -0.69 3.46 9.52
CA VAL A 104 -1.66 4.03 10.46
C VAL A 104 -1.50 5.54 10.50
N TYR A 105 -2.61 6.28 10.53
CA TYR A 105 -2.62 7.75 10.47
C TYR A 105 -3.19 8.34 11.76
N GLY A 106 -2.52 9.36 12.29
CA GLY A 106 -2.86 10.03 13.54
C GLY A 106 -3.14 11.52 13.35
N SER A 107 -4.08 12.06 14.13
CA SER A 107 -4.48 13.47 14.09
C SER A 107 -3.55 14.42 14.85
N ALA A 108 -2.68 13.91 15.71
CA ALA A 108 -1.66 14.66 16.42
C ALA A 108 -0.25 14.20 16.04
N GLU A 109 0.75 15.07 16.17
CA GLU A 109 2.16 14.76 15.89
C GLU A 109 2.70 13.63 16.77
N THR A 110 2.15 13.49 17.99
CA THR A 110 2.60 12.54 19.01
C THR A 110 1.70 11.31 19.14
N THR A 111 0.79 11.09 18.18
CA THR A 111 -0.24 10.02 18.26
C THR A 111 0.37 8.64 18.58
N PHE A 112 1.53 8.35 17.99
CA PHE A 112 2.20 7.05 18.10
C PHE A 112 3.38 7.02 19.08
N THR A 113 3.69 8.13 19.77
CA THR A 113 4.84 8.23 20.68
C THR A 113 4.74 7.17 21.78
N GLY A 114 5.74 6.30 21.87
CA GLY A 114 5.80 5.21 22.85
C GLY A 114 4.84 4.03 22.59
N ARG A 115 4.05 4.08 21.50
CA ARG A 115 3.01 3.07 21.20
C ARG A 115 3.33 2.19 20.00
N CYS A 116 4.39 2.48 19.25
CA CYS A 116 4.80 1.77 18.03
C CYS A 116 4.74 0.23 18.17
N GLY A 117 5.37 -0.33 19.20
CA GLY A 117 5.36 -1.78 19.42
C GLY A 117 3.99 -2.37 19.80
N GLN A 118 3.11 -1.58 20.41
CA GLN A 118 1.75 -2.01 20.71
C GLN A 118 0.89 -2.01 19.45
N VAL A 119 1.01 -0.97 18.61
CA VAL A 119 0.34 -0.87 17.31
C VAL A 119 0.77 -2.00 16.38
N ALA A 120 2.08 -2.25 16.27
CA ALA A 120 2.61 -3.34 15.45
C ALA A 120 2.02 -4.70 15.83
N ARG A 121 1.82 -4.97 17.14
CA ARG A 121 1.22 -6.22 17.61
C ARG A 121 -0.23 -6.42 17.18
N ILE A 122 -1.02 -5.35 17.05
CA ILE A 122 -2.42 -5.45 16.56
C ILE A 122 -2.44 -6.07 15.16
N PHE A 123 -1.48 -5.69 14.32
CA PHE A 123 -1.40 -6.11 12.93
C PHE A 123 -0.50 -7.33 12.68
N GLY A 124 0.15 -7.87 13.70
CA GLY A 124 1.20 -8.88 13.53
C GLY A 124 2.40 -8.36 12.72
N ALA A 125 2.61 -7.04 12.72
CA ALA A 125 3.70 -6.41 12.01
C ALA A 125 5.01 -6.47 12.80
N TRP A 126 6.14 -6.28 12.11
CA TRP A 126 7.45 -6.24 12.72
C TRP A 126 7.77 -4.83 13.25
N PRO A 127 7.86 -4.62 14.59
CA PRO A 127 8.10 -3.29 15.15
C PRO A 127 9.47 -2.70 14.78
N GLY A 128 10.48 -3.55 14.56
CA GLY A 128 11.84 -3.11 14.25
C GLY A 128 11.99 -2.51 12.84
N GLY A 129 11.01 -2.75 11.96
CA GLY A 129 10.94 -2.14 10.63
C GLY A 129 9.97 -0.96 10.56
N ALA A 130 9.46 -0.48 11.70
CA ALA A 130 8.51 0.61 11.72
C ALA A 130 9.16 1.93 11.30
N VAL A 131 8.46 2.70 10.47
CA VAL A 131 8.92 4.02 10.01
C VAL A 131 7.84 5.04 10.31
N SER A 132 8.22 6.10 11.02
CA SER A 132 7.32 7.21 11.33
C SER A 132 7.27 8.19 10.15
N ASN A 133 6.11 8.81 9.95
CA ASN A 133 5.87 9.93 9.03
C ASN A 133 6.28 9.67 7.56
N ALA A 134 6.34 8.41 7.14
CA ALA A 134 6.71 8.00 5.78
C ALA A 134 5.62 8.32 4.74
N ASP A 135 4.37 8.45 5.19
CA ASP A 135 3.22 8.77 4.34
C ASP A 135 2.28 9.73 5.09
N LEU A 136 2.62 11.03 5.17
CA LEU A 136 1.70 12.03 5.72
C LEU A 136 0.67 12.52 4.71
N CYS A 137 0.98 12.42 3.41
CA CYS A 137 0.10 12.79 2.30
C CYS A 137 -1.08 11.83 2.11
N PHE A 138 -1.06 10.69 2.81
CA PHE A 138 -2.09 9.65 2.76
C PHE A 138 -2.23 9.04 1.35
N ASP A 139 -1.09 8.86 0.69
CA ASP A 139 -1.03 8.34 -0.68
C ASP A 139 -1.57 6.92 -0.78
N THR A 140 -1.48 6.11 0.29
CA THR A 140 -2.07 4.75 0.28
C THR A 140 -3.58 4.76 0.08
N ARG A 141 -4.29 5.84 0.48
CA ARG A 141 -5.73 5.98 0.19
C ARG A 141 -6.00 6.08 -1.30
N ARG A 142 -5.11 6.75 -2.05
CA ARG A 142 -5.19 6.80 -3.53
C ARG A 142 -5.00 5.41 -4.12
N ASP A 143 -4.09 4.61 -3.57
CA ASP A 143 -3.90 3.23 -3.99
C ASP A 143 -5.10 2.33 -3.65
N ALA A 144 -5.74 2.55 -2.50
CA ALA A 144 -6.98 1.87 -2.15
C ALA A 144 -8.16 2.26 -3.04
N ALA A 145 -8.24 3.53 -3.47
CA ALA A 145 -9.24 3.95 -4.45
C ALA A 145 -9.08 3.25 -5.81
N ALA A 146 -7.86 2.84 -6.17
CA ALA A 146 -7.58 2.06 -7.37
C ALA A 146 -7.74 0.54 -7.17
N ALA A 147 -7.98 0.06 -5.94
CA ALA A 147 -8.09 -1.37 -5.63
C ALA A 147 -9.20 -2.11 -6.41
N PRO A 148 -10.41 -1.54 -6.62
CA PRO A 148 -11.44 -2.24 -7.41
C PRO A 148 -10.99 -2.54 -8.83
N VAL A 149 -10.38 -1.57 -9.51
CA VAL A 149 -9.84 -1.76 -10.87
C VAL A 149 -8.73 -2.82 -10.87
N ARG A 150 -7.83 -2.79 -9.87
CA ARG A 150 -6.77 -3.80 -9.72
C ARG A 150 -7.35 -5.21 -9.51
N LEU A 151 -8.44 -5.36 -8.75
CA LEU A 151 -9.11 -6.64 -8.57
C LEU A 151 -9.70 -7.16 -9.89
N THR A 152 -10.39 -6.32 -10.65
CA THR A 152 -10.89 -6.68 -11.99
C THR A 152 -9.75 -7.10 -12.93
N ASP A 153 -8.62 -6.40 -12.89
CA ASP A 153 -7.46 -6.75 -13.69
C ASP A 153 -6.87 -8.12 -13.29
N LEU A 154 -6.78 -8.42 -11.98
CA LEU A 154 -6.34 -9.72 -11.48
C LEU A 154 -7.27 -10.86 -11.91
N GLU A 155 -8.59 -10.66 -11.82
CA GLU A 155 -9.59 -11.63 -12.30
C GLU A 155 -9.41 -11.89 -13.80
N THR A 156 -9.21 -10.83 -14.59
CA THR A 156 -8.97 -10.95 -16.04
C THR A 156 -7.72 -11.77 -16.35
N ILE A 157 -6.63 -11.54 -15.60
CA ILE A 157 -5.37 -12.29 -15.74
C ILE A 157 -5.58 -13.76 -15.37
N ASP A 158 -6.33 -14.04 -14.31
CA ASP A 158 -6.60 -15.39 -13.83
C ASP A 158 -7.43 -16.19 -14.83
N VAL A 159 -8.46 -15.59 -15.43
CA VAL A 159 -9.25 -16.22 -16.50
C VAL A 159 -8.36 -16.57 -17.69
N ALA A 160 -7.56 -15.63 -18.17
CA ALA A 160 -6.64 -15.87 -19.29
C ALA A 160 -5.61 -16.97 -18.98
N ALA A 161 -5.06 -16.99 -17.75
CA ALA A 161 -4.12 -18.01 -17.33
C ALA A 161 -4.77 -19.41 -17.29
N GLN A 162 -6.03 -19.50 -16.85
CA GLN A 162 -6.78 -20.76 -16.86
C GLN A 162 -7.06 -21.29 -18.27
N ILE A 163 -7.43 -20.40 -19.21
CA ILE A 163 -7.63 -20.75 -20.62
C ILE A 163 -6.35 -21.37 -21.19
N LEU A 164 -5.23 -20.65 -21.09
CA LEU A 164 -3.94 -21.12 -21.61
C LEU A 164 -3.43 -22.38 -20.90
N ALA A 165 -3.63 -22.48 -19.58
CA ALA A 165 -3.28 -23.67 -18.82
C ALA A 165 -3.99 -24.91 -19.34
N ARG A 166 -5.30 -24.81 -19.58
CA ARG A 166 -6.11 -25.90 -20.13
C ARG A 166 -5.68 -26.29 -21.54
N GLU A 167 -5.44 -25.32 -22.41
CA GLU A 167 -5.02 -25.58 -23.80
C GLU A 167 -3.64 -26.21 -23.90
N ARG A 168 -2.73 -25.89 -22.97
CA ARG A 168 -1.34 -26.35 -22.99
C ARG A 168 -1.05 -27.50 -22.04
N GLY A 169 -2.04 -27.94 -21.25
CA GLY A 169 -1.85 -28.96 -20.21
C GLY A 169 -0.85 -28.53 -19.12
N LEU A 170 -0.80 -27.24 -18.80
CA LEU A 170 0.13 -26.65 -17.82
C LEU A 170 -0.58 -26.24 -16.53
N GLY A 171 0.18 -26.07 -15.44
CA GLY A 171 -0.35 -25.51 -14.20
C GLY A 171 -0.67 -24.01 -14.33
N VAL A 172 -1.80 -23.57 -13.77
CA VAL A 172 -2.28 -22.18 -13.84
C VAL A 172 -1.26 -21.18 -13.31
N SER A 173 -0.64 -21.46 -12.15
CA SER A 173 0.39 -20.58 -11.58
C SER A 173 1.60 -20.42 -12.51
N HIS A 174 2.06 -21.51 -13.13
CA HIS A 174 3.17 -21.47 -14.08
C HIS A 174 2.84 -20.64 -15.32
N VAL A 175 1.62 -20.78 -15.84
CA VAL A 175 1.14 -19.98 -16.97
C VAL A 175 1.05 -18.51 -16.60
N ARG A 176 0.52 -18.19 -15.42
CA ARG A 176 0.44 -16.82 -14.90
C ARG A 176 1.82 -16.18 -14.86
N ASP A 177 2.81 -16.84 -14.26
CA ASP A 177 4.19 -16.34 -14.19
C ASP A 177 4.78 -16.08 -15.59
N ARG A 178 4.50 -16.97 -16.54
CA ARG A 178 4.94 -16.80 -17.93
C ARG A 178 4.25 -15.64 -18.63
N MET A 179 2.97 -15.38 -18.36
CA MET A 179 2.26 -14.22 -18.88
C MET A 179 2.89 -12.93 -18.36
N TYR A 180 3.18 -12.83 -17.06
CA TYR A 180 3.89 -11.68 -16.48
C TYR A 180 5.25 -11.47 -17.14
N ALA A 181 6.04 -12.53 -17.27
CA ALA A 181 7.36 -12.45 -17.91
C ALA A 181 7.27 -12.04 -19.39
N ALA A 182 6.26 -12.54 -20.12
CA ALA A 182 6.05 -12.18 -21.53
C ALA A 182 5.61 -10.73 -21.69
N ALA A 183 4.67 -10.26 -20.87
CA ALA A 183 4.21 -8.87 -20.86
C ALA A 183 5.35 -7.91 -20.52
N ALA A 184 6.18 -8.25 -19.53
CA ALA A 184 7.37 -7.47 -19.16
C ALA A 184 8.37 -7.36 -20.32
N ARG A 185 8.70 -8.48 -20.99
CA ARG A 185 9.58 -8.45 -22.17
C ARG A 185 9.01 -7.64 -23.33
N ALA A 186 7.68 -7.65 -23.49
CA ALA A 186 6.99 -6.89 -24.52
C ALA A 186 6.73 -5.42 -24.14
N GLY A 187 7.06 -5.00 -22.91
CA GLY A 187 6.82 -3.64 -22.45
C GLY A 187 5.33 -3.26 -22.33
N ILE A 188 4.45 -4.24 -22.12
CA ILE A 188 3.00 -4.01 -21.97
C ILE A 188 2.50 -4.43 -20.59
N ALA A 189 1.37 -3.87 -20.18
CA ALA A 189 0.67 -4.34 -18.99
C ALA A 189 0.15 -5.77 -19.20
N VAL A 190 0.35 -6.65 -18.22
CA VAL A 190 -0.08 -8.06 -18.29
C VAL A 190 -1.59 -8.20 -18.52
N VAL A 191 -2.42 -7.29 -18.00
CA VAL A 191 -3.87 -7.31 -18.23
C VAL A 191 -4.21 -7.09 -19.71
N ARG A 192 -3.40 -6.33 -20.45
CA ARG A 192 -3.57 -6.15 -21.89
C ARG A 192 -3.30 -7.46 -22.64
N LEU A 193 -2.27 -8.20 -22.22
CA LEU A 193 -1.99 -9.54 -22.76
C LEU A 193 -3.12 -10.51 -22.41
N ALA A 194 -3.63 -10.48 -21.18
CA ALA A 194 -4.74 -11.33 -20.74
C ALA A 194 -6.02 -11.10 -21.57
N ARG A 195 -6.38 -9.83 -21.83
CA ARG A 195 -7.53 -9.49 -22.69
C ARG A 195 -7.37 -10.05 -24.10
N LEU A 196 -6.17 -9.94 -24.69
CA LEU A 196 -5.91 -10.50 -26.02
C LEU A 196 -6.10 -12.03 -26.08
N VAL A 197 -5.69 -12.75 -25.04
CA VAL A 197 -5.89 -14.21 -24.94
C VAL A 197 -7.37 -14.57 -24.89
N ILE A 198 -8.15 -13.83 -24.08
CA ILE A 198 -9.59 -14.06 -23.95
C ILE A 198 -10.29 -13.74 -25.29
N ASP A 199 -9.96 -12.61 -25.91
CA ASP A 199 -10.53 -12.18 -27.19
C ASP A 199 -10.22 -13.16 -28.35
N ASP A 200 -9.03 -13.76 -28.35
CA ASP A 200 -8.63 -14.77 -29.36
C ASP A 200 -9.44 -16.06 -29.21
N ARG A 201 -9.68 -16.49 -27.96
CA ARG A 201 -10.50 -17.67 -27.66
C ARG A 201 -11.96 -17.51 -28.10
N ASP A 202 -12.54 -16.32 -27.91
CA ASP A 202 -13.93 -16.02 -28.28
C ASP A 202 -14.15 -15.97 -29.80
N ARG A 203 -13.06 -15.86 -30.58
CA ARG A 203 -13.09 -15.85 -32.06
C ARG A 203 -12.87 -17.24 -32.68
N ALA A 204 -12.47 -18.24 -31.88
CA ALA A 204 -12.08 -19.59 -32.31
C ALA A 204 -13.14 -20.65 -31.99
#